data_AF-A0A382EBK9-F1
#
_entry.id   AF-A0A382EBK9-F1
#
_cell.length_a   1.000
_cell.length_b   1.000
_cell.length_c   1.000
_cell.angle_alpha   90.00
_cell.angle_beta   90.00
_cell.angle_gamma   90.00
#
_symmetry.space_group_name_H-M   'P 1'
#
loop_
_entity.id
_entity.type
_entity.pdbx_description
1 polymer ?
#
loop_
_entity_poly.entity_id
_entity_poly.type
_entity_poly.pdbx_seq_one_letter_code
_entity_poly.pdbx_strand_id
1 'polypeptide(L)'
;MKQVQLSDRQSSFIFYLVHQAKGRTEAARLAGFAAPRQSAFTLTQSPKIIAKIRQERNKVYQTELASTAVQTLKEVMEDTDAPASARIAAARTSLELAGDIGKHSQSQRNYEQNLAEMTPEELSAIIDRWEGEKAAIAKDITPV
;
A
#
# COMPACT_ATOMS: atom_id res chain seq x y z
N MET A 1 -5.32 2.85 17.73
CA MET A 1 -3.97 3.32 17.31
C MET A 1 -3.77 4.76 17.74
N LYS A 2 -2.70 5.08 18.46
CA LYS A 2 -2.44 6.46 18.96
C LYS A 2 -2.06 7.35 17.77
N GLN A 3 -2.87 8.35 17.44
CA GLN A 3 -2.53 9.30 16.38
C GLN A 3 -1.21 9.99 16.72
N VAL A 4 -0.25 9.87 15.81
CA VAL A 4 1.08 10.40 15.99
C VAL A 4 1.03 11.90 15.68
N GLN A 5 0.99 12.72 16.73
CA GLN A 5 0.83 14.18 16.62
C GLN A 5 2.08 14.81 16.01
N LEU A 6 1.97 15.43 14.83
CA LEU A 6 3.07 16.09 14.13
C LEU A 6 3.00 17.60 14.33
N SER A 7 4.15 18.28 14.34
CA SER A 7 4.14 19.74 14.26
C SER A 7 3.77 20.21 12.86
N ASP A 8 3.26 21.44 12.75
CA ASP A 8 2.88 22.04 11.46
C ASP A 8 4.03 22.04 10.45
N ARG A 9 5.27 22.27 10.92
CA ARG A 9 6.47 22.21 10.09
C ARG A 9 6.77 20.79 9.62
N GLN A 10 6.59 19.77 10.47
CA GLN A 10 6.77 18.37 10.07
C GLN A 10 5.71 17.94 9.05
N SER A 11 4.45 18.35 9.25
CA SER A 11 3.36 18.10 8.31
C SER A 11 3.63 18.78 6.96
N SER A 12 4.08 20.04 6.97
CA SER A 12 4.45 20.79 5.76
C SER A 12 5.63 20.14 5.02
N PHE A 13 6.64 19.67 5.76
CA PHE A 13 7.77 18.95 5.18
C PHE A 13 7.30 17.69 4.42
N ILE A 14 6.42 16.90 5.04
CA ILE A 14 5.87 15.70 4.42
C ILE A 14 5.05 16.06 3.19
N PHE A 15 4.24 17.12 3.27
CA PHE A 15 3.43 17.58 2.13
C PHE A 15 4.31 17.93 0.91
N TYR A 16 5.34 18.76 1.08
CA TYR A 16 6.25 19.12 -0.01
C TYR A 16 7.02 17.92 -0.57
N LEU A 17 7.39 16.98 0.30
CA LEU A 17 8.11 15.77 -0.10
C LEU A 17 7.22 14.79 -0.89
N VAL A 18 5.94 14.64 -0.51
CA VAL A 18 5.05 13.63 -1.07
C VAL A 18 4.22 14.17 -2.23
N HIS A 19 3.55 15.30 -2.06
CA HIS A 19 2.61 15.84 -3.06
C HIS A 19 3.28 16.72 -4.12
N GLN A 20 4.40 17.35 -3.78
CA GLN A 20 5.12 18.23 -4.72
C GLN A 20 6.46 17.67 -5.20
N ALA A 21 6.75 16.40 -4.85
CA ALA A 21 7.97 15.68 -5.23
C ALA A 21 9.28 16.48 -4.97
N LYS A 22 9.30 17.35 -3.95
CA LYS A 22 10.49 18.16 -3.63
C LYS A 22 11.57 17.29 -3.00
N GLY A 23 12.84 17.61 -3.27
CA GLY A 23 13.96 16.99 -2.58
C GLY A 23 13.93 17.24 -1.07
N ARG A 24 14.56 16.38 -0.27
CA ARG A 24 14.49 16.43 1.21
C ARG A 24 14.90 17.79 1.78
N THR A 25 16.03 18.34 1.37
CA THR A 25 16.51 19.66 1.84
C THR A 25 15.56 20.78 1.43
N GLU A 26 15.02 20.70 0.22
CA GLU A 26 14.10 21.69 -0.34
C GLU A 26 12.75 21.67 0.37
N ALA A 27 12.20 20.49 0.64
CA ALA A 27 10.99 20.33 1.44
C ALA A 27 11.16 20.91 2.86
N ALA A 28 12.34 20.72 3.48
CA ALA A 28 12.63 21.29 4.80
C ALA A 28 12.75 22.82 4.75
N ARG A 29 13.32 23.37 3.67
CA ARG A 29 13.40 24.81 3.45
C ARG A 29 12.00 25.42 3.31
N LEU A 30 11.15 24.83 2.47
CA LEU A 30 9.77 25.29 2.24
C LEU A 30 8.88 25.12 3.48
N ALA A 31 9.16 24.13 4.32
CA ALA A 31 8.48 23.93 5.60
C ALA A 31 8.95 24.88 6.72
N GLY A 32 9.89 25.79 6.45
CA GLY A 32 10.34 26.82 7.40
C GLY A 32 11.32 26.33 8.46
N PHE A 33 12.10 25.29 8.18
CA PHE A 33 13.20 24.89 9.07
C PHE A 33 14.39 25.85 8.93
N ALA A 34 14.91 26.35 10.05
CA ALA A 34 16.04 27.28 10.07
C ALA A 34 17.35 26.68 9.53
N ALA A 35 17.55 25.37 9.72
CA ALA A 35 18.68 24.62 9.23
C ALA A 35 18.19 23.46 8.34
N PRO A 36 17.81 23.72 7.07
CA PRO A 36 17.10 22.76 6.22
C PRO A 36 17.83 21.44 6.00
N ARG A 37 19.15 21.47 5.80
CA ARG A 37 19.95 20.26 5.52
C ARG A 37 20.02 19.33 6.72
N GLN A 38 20.34 19.88 7.90
CA GLN A 38 20.39 19.12 9.15
C GLN A 38 18.99 18.63 9.54
N SER A 39 17.99 19.49 9.43
CA SER A 39 16.60 19.14 9.75
C SER A 39 16.08 18.03 8.84
N ALA A 40 16.30 18.12 7.53
CA ALA A 40 15.94 17.08 6.58
C ALA A 40 16.61 15.74 6.92
N PHE A 41 17.90 15.76 7.26
CA PHE A 41 18.62 14.56 7.68
C PHE A 41 17.97 13.91 8.90
N THR A 42 17.79 14.65 9.99
CA THR A 42 17.18 14.16 11.23
C THR A 42 15.74 13.67 11.02
N LEU A 43 14.92 14.42 10.27
CA LEU A 43 13.53 14.05 9.99
C LEU A 43 13.45 12.73 9.21
N THR A 44 14.35 12.52 8.25
CA THR A 44 14.33 11.29 7.43
C THR A 44 14.81 10.04 8.16
N GLN A 45 15.42 10.20 9.33
CA GLN A 45 15.79 9.09 10.22
C GLN A 45 14.74 8.80 11.29
N SER A 46 13.79 9.70 11.52
CA SER A 46 12.77 9.53 12.55
C SER A 46 11.74 8.45 12.14
N PRO A 47 11.57 7.35 12.91
CA PRO A 47 10.59 6.31 12.60
C PRO A 47 9.16 6.85 12.47
N LYS A 48 8.82 7.84 13.30
CA LYS A 48 7.54 8.55 13.28
C LYS A 48 7.29 9.29 11.96
N ILE A 49 8.30 10.00 11.46
CA ILE A 49 8.20 10.72 10.17
C ILE A 49 8.16 9.72 9.01
N ILE A 50 8.99 8.66 9.05
CA ILE A 50 8.98 7.60 8.04
C ILE A 50 7.60 6.95 7.95
N ALA A 51 6.98 6.61 9.09
CA ALA A 51 5.64 6.03 9.14
C ALA A 51 4.61 6.98 8.52
N LYS A 52 4.68 8.28 8.81
CA LYS A 52 3.76 9.26 8.22
C LYS A 52 3.98 9.45 6.72
N ILE A 53 5.23 9.49 6.25
CA ILE A 53 5.53 9.56 4.81
C ILE A 53 4.92 8.35 4.09
N ARG A 54 5.03 7.15 4.65
CA ARG A 54 4.39 5.95 4.09
C ARG A 54 2.87 6.09 4.06
N GLN A 55 2.27 6.58 5.16
CA GLN A 55 0.83 6.81 5.24
C GLN A 55 0.35 7.81 4.18
N GLU A 56 1.02 8.96 4.05
CA GLU A 56 0.63 9.99 3.07
C GLU A 56 0.85 9.52 1.63
N ARG A 57 1.92 8.79 1.35
CA ARG A 57 2.09 8.16 0.03
C ARG A 57 0.95 7.19 -0.28
N ASN A 58 0.61 6.31 0.66
CA ASN A 58 -0.51 5.39 0.49
C ASN A 58 -1.82 6.13 0.25
N LYS A 59 -2.04 7.26 0.94
CA LYS A 59 -3.20 8.11 0.69
C LYS A 59 -3.22 8.62 -0.75
N VAL A 60 -2.12 9.22 -1.23
CA VAL A 60 -2.00 9.69 -2.63
C VAL A 60 -2.26 8.55 -3.62
N TYR A 61 -1.69 7.38 -3.37
CA TYR A 61 -1.93 6.20 -4.20
C TYR A 61 -3.41 5.81 -4.24
N GLN A 62 -4.06 5.74 -3.08
CA GLN A 62 -5.44 5.26 -2.96
C GLN A 62 -6.48 6.29 -3.40
N THR A 63 -6.23 7.59 -3.24
CA THR A 63 -7.23 8.64 -3.53
C THR A 63 -7.08 9.28 -4.90
N GLU A 64 -5.86 9.39 -5.41
CA GLU A 64 -5.58 10.15 -6.65
C GLU A 64 -5.05 9.23 -7.74
N LEU A 65 -3.94 8.54 -7.48
CA LEU A 65 -3.24 7.78 -8.53
C LEU A 65 -4.03 6.56 -9.00
N ALA A 66 -4.75 5.87 -8.11
CA ALA A 66 -5.56 4.72 -8.50
C ALA A 66 -6.66 5.12 -9.50
N SER A 67 -7.39 6.21 -9.22
CA SER A 67 -8.44 6.70 -10.11
C SER A 67 -7.87 7.16 -11.45
N THR A 68 -6.75 7.92 -11.43
CA THR A 68 -6.08 8.35 -12.66
C THR A 68 -5.57 7.15 -13.47
N ALA A 69 -4.97 6.15 -12.82
CA ALA A 69 -4.49 4.95 -13.51
C ALA A 69 -5.64 4.19 -14.18
N VAL A 70 -6.79 4.02 -13.50
CA VAL A 70 -7.97 3.38 -14.08
C VAL A 70 -8.48 4.15 -15.29
N GLN A 71 -8.54 5.49 -15.20
CA GLN A 71 -8.96 6.35 -16.30
C GLN A 71 -8.00 6.25 -17.49
N THR A 72 -6.68 6.29 -17.27
CA THR A 72 -5.67 6.14 -18.32
C THR A 72 -5.77 4.76 -18.99
N LEU A 73 -5.98 3.69 -18.23
CA LEU A 73 -6.18 2.35 -18.80
C LEU A 73 -7.41 2.33 -19.71
N LYS A 74 -8.51 2.96 -19.30
CA LYS A 74 -9.73 3.08 -20.12
C LYS A 74 -9.46 3.82 -21.43
N GLU A 75 -8.82 4.99 -21.34
CA GLU A 75 -8.47 5.80 -22.52
C GLU A 75 -7.60 5.02 -23.52
N VAL A 76 -6.58 4.30 -23.02
CA VAL A 76 -5.72 3.47 -23.89
C VAL A 76 -6.49 2.32 -24.53
N MET A 77 -7.45 1.70 -23.83
CA MET A 77 -8.28 0.63 -24.40
C MET A 77 -9.22 1.13 -25.51
N GLU A 78 -9.74 2.35 -25.37
CA GLU A 78 -10.69 2.97 -26.31
C GLU A 78 -10.00 3.69 -27.48
N ASP A 79 -8.71 4.01 -27.37
CA ASP A 79 -7.92 4.66 -28.40
C ASP A 79 -7.67 3.76 -29.62
N THR A 80 -8.31 4.05 -30.75
CA THR A 80 -8.14 3.27 -31.99
C THR A 80 -6.77 3.45 -32.63
N ASP A 81 -6.09 4.56 -32.35
CA ASP A 81 -4.79 4.92 -32.90
C ASP A 81 -3.62 4.39 -32.05
N ALA A 82 -3.89 3.99 -30.80
CA ALA A 82 -2.92 3.32 -29.95
C ALA A 82 -2.50 1.94 -30.53
N PRO A 83 -1.22 1.54 -30.38
CA PRO A 83 -0.77 0.22 -30.80
C PRO A 83 -1.58 -0.91 -30.15
N ALA A 84 -1.93 -1.95 -30.92
CA ALA A 84 -2.75 -3.06 -30.42
C ALA A 84 -2.16 -3.71 -29.16
N SER A 85 -0.84 -3.80 -29.05
CA SER A 85 -0.15 -4.32 -27.86
C SER A 85 -0.40 -3.47 -26.61
N ALA A 86 -0.47 -2.14 -26.74
CA ALA A 86 -0.76 -1.23 -25.64
C ALA A 86 -2.19 -1.40 -25.13
N ARG A 87 -3.16 -1.56 -26.05
CA ARG A 87 -4.57 -1.82 -25.70
C ARG A 87 -4.75 -3.15 -24.99
N ILE A 88 -4.10 -4.21 -25.50
CA ILE A 88 -4.12 -5.53 -24.88
C ILE A 88 -3.47 -5.48 -23.49
N ALA A 89 -2.35 -4.77 -23.34
CA ALA A 89 -1.70 -4.61 -22.05
C ALA A 89 -2.61 -3.88 -21.06
N ALA A 90 -3.24 -2.77 -21.48
CA ALA A 90 -4.18 -2.02 -20.63
C ALA A 90 -5.36 -2.89 -20.18
N ALA A 91 -5.99 -3.62 -21.11
CA ALA A 91 -7.08 -4.54 -20.81
C ALA A 91 -6.66 -5.65 -19.83
N ARG A 92 -5.50 -6.26 -20.06
CA ARG A 92 -4.96 -7.29 -19.16
C ARG A 92 -4.72 -6.74 -17.76
N THR A 93 -4.08 -5.58 -17.65
CA THR A 93 -3.81 -4.95 -16.35
C THR A 93 -5.11 -4.64 -15.60
N SER A 94 -6.14 -4.13 -16.28
CA SER A 94 -7.46 -3.91 -15.67
C SER A 94 -8.08 -5.19 -15.12
N LEU A 95 -8.02 -6.30 -15.86
CA LEU A 95 -8.55 -7.60 -15.40
C LEU A 95 -7.71 -8.21 -14.27
N GLU A 96 -6.39 -8.03 -14.27
CA GLU A 96 -5.52 -8.46 -13.17
C GLU A 96 -5.82 -7.67 -11.88
N LEU A 97 -6.06 -6.36 -11.98
CA LEU A 97 -6.42 -5.51 -10.85
C LEU A 97 -7.82 -5.83 -10.28
N ALA A 98 -8.77 -6.22 -11.14
CA ALA A 98 -10.09 -6.69 -10.72
C ALA A 98 -10.07 -8.08 -10.07
N GLY A 99 -8.96 -8.82 -10.19
CA GLY A 99 -8.86 -10.19 -9.70
C GLY A 99 -9.59 -11.21 -10.60
N ASP A 100 -9.81 -10.88 -11.87
CA ASP A 100 -10.41 -11.80 -12.83
C ASP A 100 -9.40 -12.79 -13.40
N ILE A 101 -8.14 -12.38 -13.51
CA ILE A 101 -7.05 -13.18 -14.05
C ILE A 101 -5.77 -13.06 -13.21
N GLY A 102 -4.82 -13.98 -13.40
CA GLY A 102 -3.52 -13.97 -12.71
C GLY A 102 -3.53 -14.60 -11.31
N LYS A 103 -2.39 -14.55 -10.59
CA LYS A 103 -2.22 -15.25 -9.29
C LYS A 103 -3.21 -14.80 -8.20
N HIS A 104 -3.70 -13.56 -8.29
CA HIS A 104 -4.63 -12.98 -7.31
C HIS A 104 -6.08 -13.43 -7.51
N SER A 105 -6.47 -13.92 -8.70
CA SER A 105 -7.84 -14.38 -8.97
C SER A 105 -8.22 -15.66 -8.20
N GLN A 106 -7.21 -16.45 -7.83
CA GLN A 106 -7.35 -17.68 -7.06
C GLN A 106 -7.32 -17.45 -5.54
N SER A 107 -6.63 -16.42 -5.06
CA SER A 107 -6.39 -16.25 -3.61
C SER A 107 -7.54 -15.55 -2.86
N GLN A 108 -8.30 -14.66 -3.50
CA GLN A 108 -9.38 -13.93 -2.83
C GLN A 108 -10.75 -14.64 -2.93
N ARG A 109 -11.04 -15.34 -4.02
CA ARG A 109 -12.31 -16.11 -4.14
C ARG A 109 -12.36 -17.34 -3.22
N ASN A 110 -11.20 -17.93 -2.91
CA ASN A 110 -11.14 -19.22 -2.24
C ASN A 110 -11.08 -19.19 -0.71
N TYR A 111 -10.95 -18.02 -0.07
CA TYR A 111 -10.85 -17.99 1.40
C TYR A 111 -12.13 -17.50 2.06
N GLU A 112 -12.64 -16.31 1.74
CA GLU A 112 -13.80 -15.76 2.47
C GLU A 112 -15.15 -16.23 1.93
N GLN A 113 -15.27 -16.44 0.61
CA GLN A 113 -16.48 -17.03 0.01
C GLN A 113 -16.58 -18.54 0.26
N ASN A 114 -15.44 -19.23 0.37
CA ASN A 114 -15.38 -20.68 0.49
C ASN A 114 -15.73 -21.15 1.92
N LEU A 115 -15.33 -20.42 2.96
CA LEU A 115 -15.65 -20.78 4.36
C LEU A 115 -17.15 -20.88 4.65
N ALA A 116 -17.99 -20.08 3.98
CA ALA A 116 -19.44 -20.12 4.15
C ALA A 116 -20.11 -21.31 3.42
N GLU A 117 -19.40 -21.94 2.48
CA GLU A 117 -19.90 -23.03 1.62
C GLU A 117 -19.26 -24.38 1.94
N MET A 118 -18.28 -24.43 2.85
CA MET A 118 -17.57 -25.65 3.27
C MET A 118 -18.37 -26.48 4.28
N THR A 119 -18.19 -27.80 4.25
CA THR A 119 -18.83 -28.68 5.23
C THR A 119 -18.15 -28.55 6.60
N PRO A 120 -18.83 -28.95 7.70
CA PRO A 120 -18.23 -28.93 9.04
C PRO A 120 -16.89 -29.67 9.14
N GLU A 121 -16.72 -30.76 8.39
CA GLU A 121 -15.48 -31.55 8.35
C GLU A 121 -14.34 -30.79 7.67
N GLU A 122 -14.63 -30.09 6.57
CA GLU A 122 -13.64 -29.29 5.84
C GLU A 122 -13.22 -28.05 6.65
N LEU A 123 -14.16 -27.44 7.37
CA LEU A 123 -13.87 -26.36 8.32
C LEU A 123 -13.00 -26.85 9.49
N SER A 124 -13.26 -28.06 10.01
CA SER A 124 -12.44 -28.66 11.07
C SER A 124 -11.00 -28.86 10.63
N ALA A 125 -10.78 -29.36 9.41
CA ALA A 125 -9.43 -29.57 8.86
C ALA A 125 -8.64 -28.24 8.70
N ILE A 126 -9.33 -27.13 8.40
CA ILE A 126 -8.71 -25.80 8.35
C ILE A 126 -8.32 -25.32 9.76
N ILE A 127 -9.20 -25.52 10.75
CA ILE A 127 -8.92 -25.17 12.14
C ILE A 127 -7.70 -25.93 12.64
N ASP A 128 -7.62 -27.24 12.40
CA ASP A 128 -6.49 -28.07 12.80
C ASP A 128 -5.17 -27.57 12.18
N ARG A 129 -5.21 -27.16 10.91
CA ARG A 129 -4.05 -26.56 10.23
C ARG A 129 -3.63 -25.25 10.87
N TRP A 130 -4.56 -24.35 11.16
CA TRP A 130 -4.25 -23.06 11.80
C TRP A 130 -3.74 -23.22 13.23
N GLU A 131 -4.24 -24.19 13.97
CA GLU A 131 -3.68 -24.54 15.28
C GLU A 131 -2.24 -25.03 15.16
N GLY A 132 -1.93 -25.85 14.15
CA GLY A 132 -0.57 -26.26 13.83
C GLY A 132 0.35 -25.08 13.47
N GLU A 133 -0.11 -24.17 12.62
CA GLU A 133 0.64 -22.96 12.24
C GLU A 133 0.87 -22.04 13.45
N LYS A 134 -0.13 -21.88 14.33
CA LYS A 134 -0.02 -21.12 15.58
C LYS A 134 0.99 -21.75 16.54
N ALA A 135 0.99 -23.08 16.67
CA ALA A 135 1.94 -23.80 17.51
C ALA A 135 3.38 -23.68 16.98
N ALA A 136 3.57 -23.70 15.66
CA ALA A 136 4.89 -23.54 15.03
C ALA A 136 5.50 -22.14 15.24
N ILE A 137 4.67 -21.11 15.42
CA ILE A 137 5.09 -19.73 15.66
C ILE A 137 5.27 -19.44 17.16
N ALA A 138 4.74 -20.29 18.04
CA ALA A 138 4.86 -20.11 19.48
C ALA A 138 6.33 -20.24 19.93
N LYS A 139 6.85 -19.19 20.57
CA LYS A 139 8.19 -19.19 21.15
C LYS A 139 8.11 -19.57 22.62
N ASP A 140 8.87 -20.57 23.03
CA ASP A 140 8.97 -20.96 24.44
C ASP A 140 9.60 -19.82 25.25
N ILE A 141 8.86 -19.37 26.28
CA ILE A 141 9.23 -18.29 27.19
C ILE A 141 9.37 -18.78 28.64
N THR A 142 9.48 -20.10 28.84
CA THR A 142 9.68 -20.67 30.18
C THR A 142 11.01 -20.14 30.75
N PRO A 143 10.99 -19.40 31.88
CA PRO A 143 12.22 -18.88 32.47
C PRO A 143 13.07 -20.03 33.03
N VAL A 144 14.38 -19.98 32.79
CA VAL A 144 15.38 -20.86 33.43
C VAL A 144 15.71 -20.34 34.82
#